data_AF-A0AB37LQD7-F1
#
_entry.id   AF-A0AB37LQD7-F1
#
_cell.length_a   1.000
_cell.length_b   1.000
_cell.length_c   1.000
_cell.angle_alpha   90.00
_cell.angle_beta   90.00
_cell.angle_gamma   90.00
#
_symmetry.space_group_name_H-M   'P 1'
#
loop_
_entity.id
_entity.type
_entity.pdbx_description
1 polymer ?
#
loop_
_entity_poly.entity_id
_entity_poly.type
_entity_poly.pdbx_seq_one_letter_code
_entity_poly.pdbx_strand_id
1 'polypeptide(L)'
;MRKYFLYACLLFAGVFTACDNDDSDGIDPSIPFYQNLGVEYNVTQNHTHIGANFNKYNSEGANLRLPAKGILFNGKVPDFLGMGTYMYMLSESGLDPVTFTFSRWKDQVYTNKASIDDVDLIALPESLTSVKGNGSTIITWVGKPIGKDEYVQVHLTYNGGVYDINNTQEGATSITLNFTNPTSATKGTLFLSRVRELPLQESNGDAGGKIDVSYVQNKDVTFE
;
A
#
# COMPACT_ATOMS: atom_id res chain seq x y z
N MET A 1 34.56 32.37 -67.74
CA MET A 1 33.81 33.64 -67.64
C MET A 1 32.85 33.56 -66.47
N ARG A 2 32.88 34.59 -65.62
CA ARG A 2 32.23 34.70 -64.31
C ARG A 2 30.79 35.20 -64.48
N LYS A 3 29.78 34.53 -63.90
CA LYS A 3 28.51 35.16 -63.46
C LYS A 3 28.00 34.44 -62.21
N TYR A 4 27.93 35.19 -61.11
CA TYR A 4 27.22 34.81 -59.89
C TYR A 4 25.72 35.02 -60.10
N PHE A 5 24.90 34.17 -59.49
CA PHE A 5 23.59 34.58 -58.99
C PHE A 5 23.33 33.91 -57.63
N LEU A 6 23.09 34.77 -56.64
CA LEU A 6 22.65 34.49 -55.27
C LEU A 6 21.13 34.21 -55.23
N TYR A 7 20.67 33.76 -54.04
CA TYR A 7 19.30 33.66 -53.51
C TYR A 7 18.54 32.36 -53.84
N ALA A 8 17.80 31.71 -52.92
CA ALA A 8 17.43 32.02 -51.54
C ALA A 8 17.11 30.72 -50.78
N CYS A 9 17.41 30.69 -49.49
CA CYS A 9 16.85 29.74 -48.54
C CYS A 9 15.32 29.85 -48.50
N LEU A 10 14.63 28.71 -48.50
CA LEU A 10 13.33 28.56 -47.83
C LEU A 10 13.21 27.09 -47.37
N LEU A 11 13.89 26.82 -46.25
CA LEU A 11 13.55 25.71 -45.37
C LEU A 11 12.15 25.99 -44.82
N PHE A 12 11.13 25.37 -45.40
CA PHE A 12 9.85 25.23 -44.72
C PHE A 12 10.03 24.19 -43.62
N ALA A 13 10.56 24.64 -42.48
CA ALA A 13 10.39 23.98 -41.21
C ALA A 13 8.90 24.07 -40.86
N GLY A 14 8.14 23.05 -41.23
CA GLY A 14 6.82 22.80 -40.67
C GLY A 14 7.01 22.44 -39.20
N VAL A 15 7.14 23.44 -38.34
CA VAL A 15 6.94 23.28 -36.92
C VAL A 15 5.45 23.00 -36.77
N PHE A 16 5.07 21.73 -36.73
CA PHE A 16 3.83 21.34 -36.09
C PHE A 16 3.99 21.73 -34.63
N THR A 17 3.59 22.96 -34.29
CA THR A 17 3.11 23.24 -32.94
C THR A 17 1.84 22.42 -32.82
N ALA A 18 1.97 21.15 -32.46
CA ALA A 18 0.92 20.49 -31.72
C ALA A 18 0.70 21.38 -30.51
N CYS A 19 -0.37 22.17 -30.54
CA CYS A 19 -1.00 22.63 -29.33
C CYS A 19 -1.34 21.35 -28.56
N ASP A 20 -0.45 20.94 -27.67
CA ASP A 20 -0.91 20.17 -26.54
C ASP A 20 -1.96 21.05 -25.88
N ASN A 21 -3.20 20.57 -25.87
CA ASN A 21 -4.14 21.09 -24.91
C ASN A 21 -3.43 20.98 -23.55
N ASP A 22 -3.14 22.12 -22.94
CA ASP A 22 -2.88 22.24 -21.51
C ASP A 22 -4.18 21.79 -20.82
N ASP A 23 -4.44 20.49 -20.82
CA ASP A 23 -5.45 19.88 -19.98
C ASP A 23 -4.91 20.07 -18.56
N SER A 24 -5.43 21.10 -17.91
CA SER A 24 -5.14 21.54 -16.54
C SER A 24 -5.59 20.53 -15.48
N ASP A 25 -5.63 19.25 -15.82
CA ASP A 25 -6.08 18.17 -14.95
C ASP A 25 -5.00 17.76 -13.97
N GLY A 26 -3.75 18.20 -14.15
CA GLY A 26 -2.65 17.90 -13.25
C GLY A 26 -2.66 18.72 -11.95
N ILE A 27 -2.02 18.19 -10.92
CA ILE A 27 -1.91 18.85 -9.61
C ILE A 27 -0.78 19.88 -9.65
N ASP A 28 -1.08 21.13 -9.26
CA ASP A 28 -0.13 22.25 -9.16
C ASP A 28 1.24 21.77 -8.63
N PRO A 29 2.34 21.88 -9.42
CA PRO A 29 3.68 21.39 -9.08
C PRO A 29 4.25 21.86 -7.73
N SER A 30 3.74 22.95 -7.16
CA SER A 30 4.16 23.48 -5.86
C SER A 30 3.60 22.73 -4.65
N ILE A 31 2.54 21.93 -4.82
CA ILE A 31 1.90 21.22 -3.71
C ILE A 31 2.70 19.93 -3.42
N PRO A 32 3.37 19.78 -2.26
CA PRO A 32 4.00 18.51 -1.91
C PRO A 32 2.92 17.45 -1.74
N PHE A 33 3.16 16.23 -2.24
CA PHE A 33 2.28 15.11 -1.98
C PHE A 33 3.04 13.93 -1.39
N TYR A 34 2.53 13.49 -0.24
CA TYR A 34 3.08 12.38 0.52
C TYR A 34 2.45 11.09 0.02
N GLN A 35 3.22 10.01 -0.02
CA GLN A 35 2.80 8.73 -0.60
C GLN A 35 2.72 7.66 0.47
N ASN A 36 1.53 7.11 0.68
CA ASN A 36 1.35 5.93 1.52
C ASN A 36 0.93 4.78 0.61
N LEU A 37 1.86 3.87 0.36
CA LEU A 37 1.69 2.72 -0.50
C LEU A 37 1.52 1.46 0.36
N GLY A 38 0.82 0.46 -0.16
CA GLY A 38 0.52 -0.77 0.56
C GLY A 38 0.50 -1.98 -0.36
N VAL A 39 1.16 -3.06 0.06
CA VAL A 39 1.06 -4.39 -0.57
C VAL A 39 0.79 -5.40 0.54
N GLU A 40 -0.38 -6.02 0.51
CA GLU A 40 -0.77 -7.05 1.47
C GLU A 40 -0.99 -8.37 0.74
N TYR A 41 -0.24 -9.41 1.09
CA TYR A 41 -0.52 -10.76 0.63
C TYR A 41 -1.18 -11.60 1.72
N ASN A 42 -2.40 -12.06 1.45
CA ASN A 42 -3.07 -13.07 2.24
C ASN A 42 -2.76 -14.47 1.70
N VAL A 43 -1.95 -15.24 2.43
CA VAL A 43 -1.57 -16.61 2.03
C VAL A 43 -2.73 -17.58 2.09
N THR A 44 -3.66 -17.40 3.03
CA THR A 44 -4.82 -18.29 3.17
C THR A 44 -5.73 -18.19 1.95
N GLN A 45 -5.83 -17.00 1.35
CA GLN A 45 -6.66 -16.74 0.17
C GLN A 45 -5.86 -16.76 -1.15
N ASN A 46 -4.53 -16.85 -1.08
CA ASN A 46 -3.61 -16.71 -2.23
C ASN A 46 -3.89 -15.42 -3.03
N HIS A 47 -4.00 -14.31 -2.32
CA HIS A 47 -4.47 -13.05 -2.87
C HIS A 47 -3.64 -11.87 -2.37
N THR A 48 -3.29 -10.96 -3.28
CA THR A 48 -2.61 -9.69 -2.97
C THR A 48 -3.60 -8.53 -3.08
N HIS A 49 -3.66 -7.70 -2.04
CA HIS A 49 -4.32 -6.41 -2.03
C HIS A 49 -3.27 -5.31 -2.17
N ILE A 50 -3.47 -4.43 -3.13
CA ILE A 50 -2.56 -3.34 -3.46
C ILE A 50 -3.28 -2.03 -3.18
N GLY A 51 -2.66 -1.16 -2.41
CA GLY A 51 -3.24 0.09 -1.95
C GLY A 51 -2.32 1.28 -2.20
N ALA A 52 -2.92 2.44 -2.49
CA ALA A 52 -2.21 3.72 -2.42
C ALA A 52 -3.12 4.82 -1.87
N ASN A 53 -2.52 5.74 -1.13
CA ASN A 53 -3.10 7.00 -0.73
C ASN A 53 -2.08 8.13 -0.87
N PHE A 54 -2.57 9.32 -1.20
CA PHE A 54 -1.74 10.50 -1.34
C PHE A 54 -2.30 11.62 -0.49
N ASN A 55 -1.42 12.34 0.19
CA ASN A 55 -1.83 13.39 1.15
C ASN A 55 -1.11 14.71 0.87
N LYS A 56 -1.79 15.82 1.17
CA LYS A 56 -1.19 17.16 1.22
C LYS A 56 -0.65 17.43 2.63
N TYR A 57 0.34 18.32 2.71
CA TYR A 57 0.93 18.85 3.96
C TYR A 57 1.80 17.87 4.78
N ASN A 58 1.35 16.63 4.98
CA ASN A 58 2.13 15.54 5.60
C ASN A 58 1.52 14.17 5.24
N SER A 59 2.12 13.07 5.72
CA SER A 59 1.68 11.69 5.45
C SER A 59 0.31 11.33 6.03
N GLU A 60 -0.21 12.10 6.99
CA GLU A 60 -1.54 11.93 7.62
C GLU A 60 -2.51 13.05 7.23
N GLY A 61 -2.10 13.92 6.29
CA GLY A 61 -2.81 15.14 5.97
C GLY A 61 -4.04 14.93 5.11
N ALA A 62 -4.53 16.02 4.52
CA ALA A 62 -5.73 15.96 3.68
C ALA A 62 -5.47 15.14 2.42
N ASN A 63 -6.35 14.17 2.15
CA ASN A 63 -6.24 13.32 0.97
C ASN A 63 -6.22 14.14 -0.33
N LEU A 64 -5.34 13.72 -1.24
CA LEU A 64 -5.13 14.27 -2.55
C LEU A 64 -5.54 13.22 -3.59
N ARG A 65 -6.56 13.55 -4.36
CA ARG A 65 -6.96 12.73 -5.51
C ARG A 65 -6.08 13.07 -6.70
N LEU A 66 -5.44 12.05 -7.26
CA LEU A 66 -4.73 12.14 -8.53
C LEU A 66 -5.70 12.24 -9.73
N PRO A 67 -5.23 12.80 -10.86
CA PRO A 67 -6.01 12.86 -12.09
C PRO A 67 -6.33 11.45 -12.63
N ALA A 68 -7.23 11.36 -13.61
CA ALA A 68 -7.55 10.09 -14.24
C ALA A 68 -6.30 9.43 -14.85
N LYS A 69 -6.10 8.13 -14.60
CA LYS A 69 -4.87 7.39 -14.96
C LYS A 69 -3.57 7.95 -14.36
N GLY A 70 -3.67 8.83 -13.37
CA GLY A 70 -2.53 9.36 -12.63
C GLY A 70 -1.83 8.31 -11.77
N ILE A 71 -2.39 7.10 -11.64
CA ILE A 71 -1.76 5.97 -10.95
C ILE A 71 -2.08 4.65 -11.63
N LEU A 72 -1.08 3.76 -11.65
CA LEU A 72 -1.14 2.39 -12.11
C LEU A 72 -0.44 1.47 -11.09
N PHE A 73 -1.04 0.31 -10.85
CA PHE A 73 -0.41 -0.82 -10.15
C PHE A 73 -0.14 -1.91 -11.18
N ASN A 74 1.12 -2.29 -11.38
CA ASN A 74 1.52 -3.26 -12.41
C ASN A 74 1.01 -2.90 -13.81
N GLY A 75 0.93 -1.60 -14.13
CA GLY A 75 0.39 -1.09 -15.39
C GLY A 75 -1.14 -1.10 -15.51
N LYS A 76 -1.87 -1.48 -14.45
CA LYS A 76 -3.34 -1.52 -14.39
C LYS A 76 -3.88 -0.35 -13.59
N VAL A 77 -5.03 0.19 -14.00
CA VAL A 77 -5.71 1.27 -13.28
C VAL A 77 -6.44 0.68 -12.05
N PRO A 78 -6.17 1.17 -10.83
CA PRO A 78 -6.88 0.71 -9.63
C PRO A 78 -8.27 1.36 -9.50
N ASP A 79 -9.11 0.76 -8.67
CA ASP A 79 -10.40 1.33 -8.26
C ASP A 79 -10.17 2.49 -7.28
N PHE A 80 -10.96 3.56 -7.41
CA PHE A 80 -10.97 4.66 -6.46
C PHE A 80 -12.18 4.56 -5.53
N LEU A 81 -11.94 4.28 -4.26
CA LEU A 81 -12.99 4.04 -3.26
C LEU A 81 -13.35 5.29 -2.45
N GLY A 82 -12.44 6.26 -2.35
CA GLY A 82 -12.67 7.54 -1.66
C GLY A 82 -12.84 7.46 -0.14
N MET A 83 -12.68 6.28 0.47
CA MET A 83 -12.72 6.03 1.91
C MET A 83 -11.80 4.86 2.28
N GLY A 84 -11.38 4.80 3.54
CA GLY A 84 -10.45 3.77 4.06
C GLY A 84 -9.00 4.23 4.10
N THR A 85 -8.10 3.32 4.48
CA THR A 85 -6.64 3.56 4.59
C THR A 85 -6.04 3.91 3.23
N TYR A 86 -6.45 3.19 2.19
CA TYR A 86 -6.02 3.40 0.82
C TYR A 86 -7.22 3.81 -0.05
N MET A 87 -7.09 4.94 -0.73
CA MET A 87 -8.14 5.44 -1.62
C MET A 87 -8.14 4.75 -2.98
N TYR A 88 -6.96 4.32 -3.43
CA TYR A 88 -6.78 3.56 -4.65
C TYR A 88 -6.48 2.11 -4.30
N MET A 89 -7.29 1.17 -4.79
CA MET A 89 -7.13 -0.25 -4.48
C MET A 89 -7.20 -1.11 -5.73
N LEU A 90 -6.38 -2.15 -5.78
CA LEU A 90 -6.49 -3.25 -6.73
C LEU A 90 -6.31 -4.56 -5.97
N SER A 91 -6.97 -5.60 -6.46
CA SER A 91 -6.85 -6.94 -5.90
C SER A 91 -6.40 -7.87 -7.02
N GLU A 92 -5.32 -8.61 -6.81
CA GLU A 92 -4.81 -9.61 -7.75
C GLU A 92 -4.50 -10.95 -7.07
N SER A 93 -4.61 -12.06 -7.80
CA SER A 93 -4.19 -13.37 -7.29
C SER A 93 -2.66 -13.52 -7.32
N GLY A 94 -2.11 -14.25 -6.36
CA GLY A 94 -0.68 -14.60 -6.34
C GLY A 94 0.22 -13.56 -5.68
N LEU A 95 1.52 -13.66 -5.97
CA LEU A 95 2.62 -13.04 -5.21
C LEU A 95 3.54 -12.15 -6.05
N ASP A 96 3.10 -11.78 -7.25
CA ASP A 96 3.94 -11.03 -8.17
C ASP A 96 4.37 -9.68 -7.55
N PRO A 97 5.64 -9.28 -7.70
CA PRO A 97 6.10 -7.99 -7.22
C PRO A 97 5.24 -6.86 -7.77
N VAL A 98 4.95 -5.88 -6.92
CA VAL A 98 4.13 -4.73 -7.26
C VAL A 98 5.00 -3.58 -7.70
N THR A 99 4.65 -2.99 -8.83
CA THR A 99 5.17 -1.70 -9.29
C THR A 99 4.06 -0.66 -9.24
N PHE A 100 4.28 0.37 -8.42
CA PHE A 100 3.48 1.58 -8.38
C PHE A 100 4.06 2.59 -9.36
N THR A 101 3.27 3.02 -10.32
CA THR A 101 3.64 4.11 -11.24
C THR A 101 2.60 5.20 -11.15
N PHE A 102 2.98 6.39 -10.74
CA PHE A 102 2.07 7.54 -10.71
C PHE A 102 2.65 8.72 -11.45
N SER A 103 1.76 9.43 -12.15
CA SER A 103 2.05 10.59 -12.99
C SER A 103 1.29 11.79 -12.43
N ARG A 104 2.04 12.83 -12.06
CA ARG A 104 1.48 14.07 -11.50
C ARG A 104 1.13 15.09 -12.58
N TRP A 105 2.09 15.29 -13.47
CA TRP A 105 2.07 16.25 -14.58
C TRP A 105 2.84 15.61 -15.75
N LYS A 106 2.75 16.21 -16.94
CA LYS A 106 3.51 15.78 -18.13
C LYS A 106 4.98 15.55 -17.76
N ASP A 107 5.47 14.34 -18.03
CA ASP A 107 6.84 13.85 -17.80
C ASP A 107 7.31 13.75 -16.32
N GLN A 108 6.42 13.93 -15.34
CA GLN A 108 6.70 13.68 -13.92
C GLN A 108 6.09 12.36 -13.47
N VAL A 109 6.85 11.30 -13.72
CA VAL A 109 6.51 9.92 -13.36
C VAL A 109 7.40 9.48 -12.21
N TYR A 110 6.79 8.85 -11.22
CA TYR A 110 7.48 8.27 -10.08
C TYR A 110 7.17 6.77 -10.02
N THR A 111 8.19 5.99 -9.69
CA THR A 111 8.11 4.53 -9.64
C THR A 111 8.59 4.02 -8.29
N ASN A 112 7.69 3.33 -7.60
CA ASN A 112 8.02 2.60 -6.37
C ASN A 112 7.72 1.12 -6.54
N LYS A 113 8.51 0.25 -5.90
CA LYS A 113 8.39 -1.20 -6.01
C LYS A 113 8.39 -1.84 -4.63
N ALA A 114 7.62 -2.92 -4.50
CA ALA A 114 7.61 -3.76 -3.33
C ALA A 114 7.30 -5.20 -3.72
N SER A 115 7.81 -6.14 -2.95
CA SER A 115 7.57 -7.57 -3.09
C SER A 115 7.32 -8.19 -1.71
N ILE A 116 6.67 -9.34 -1.68
CA ILE A 116 6.52 -10.08 -0.44
C ILE A 116 7.87 -10.52 0.16
N ASP A 117 8.90 -10.64 -0.68
CA ASP A 117 10.27 -10.97 -0.22
C ASP A 117 10.87 -9.85 0.65
N ASP A 118 10.26 -8.66 0.66
CA ASP A 118 10.66 -7.55 1.51
C ASP A 118 10.22 -7.73 2.97
N VAL A 119 9.29 -8.64 3.27
CA VAL A 119 8.79 -8.90 4.64
C VAL A 119 9.00 -10.36 5.04
N ASP A 120 9.36 -10.59 6.30
CA ASP A 120 9.45 -11.94 6.84
C ASP A 120 8.06 -12.60 6.93
N LEU A 121 8.00 -13.90 6.61
CA LEU A 121 6.77 -14.68 6.70
C LEU A 121 6.33 -14.88 8.17
N ILE A 122 5.01 -14.97 8.37
CA ILE A 122 4.40 -15.27 9.66
C ILE A 122 3.28 -16.28 9.50
N ALA A 123 3.09 -17.12 10.52
CA ALA A 123 1.97 -18.07 10.58
C ALA A 123 1.39 -18.17 11.99
N LEU A 124 0.08 -18.40 12.05
CA LEU A 124 -0.62 -18.83 13.24
C LEU A 124 -0.23 -20.29 13.56
N PRO A 125 -0.04 -20.64 14.85
CA PRO A 125 0.26 -22.01 15.21
C PRO A 125 -0.92 -22.94 14.88
N GLU A 126 -0.63 -24.14 14.38
CA GLU A 126 -1.65 -25.12 14.01
C GLU A 126 -2.57 -25.49 15.18
N SER A 127 -2.03 -25.48 16.40
CA SER A 127 -2.75 -25.76 17.64
C SER A 127 -3.73 -24.68 18.07
N LEU A 128 -3.68 -23.46 17.51
CA LEU A 128 -4.63 -22.40 17.87
C LEU A 128 -6.01 -22.69 17.27
N THR A 129 -6.93 -23.17 18.08
CA THR A 129 -8.32 -23.47 17.68
C THR A 129 -9.34 -22.56 18.35
N SER A 130 -9.01 -22.02 19.53
CA SER A 130 -9.87 -21.15 20.31
C SER A 130 -9.14 -19.90 20.80
N VAL A 131 -9.92 -18.87 21.08
CA VAL A 131 -9.51 -17.69 21.86
C VAL A 131 -10.50 -17.50 22.99
N LYS A 132 -10.06 -16.94 24.11
CA LYS A 132 -10.97 -16.65 25.24
C LYS A 132 -11.95 -15.56 24.87
N GLY A 133 -13.23 -15.79 25.14
CA GLY A 133 -14.28 -14.78 25.09
C GLY A 133 -14.29 -13.88 26.32
N ASN A 134 -13.54 -14.24 27.37
CA ASN A 134 -13.31 -13.44 28.57
C ASN A 134 -11.86 -13.61 29.07
N GLY A 135 -11.14 -12.50 29.23
CA GLY A 135 -9.73 -12.50 29.63
C GLY A 135 -8.76 -12.60 28.45
N SER A 136 -7.56 -13.11 28.72
CA SER A 136 -6.44 -13.02 27.77
C SER A 136 -6.07 -14.34 27.09
N THR A 137 -5.81 -14.26 25.80
CA THR A 137 -5.20 -15.30 24.96
C THR A 137 -3.87 -14.80 24.45
N ILE A 138 -2.79 -15.57 24.65
CA ILE A 138 -1.47 -15.25 24.10
C ILE A 138 -1.33 -16.03 22.79
N ILE A 139 -1.14 -15.31 21.70
CA ILE A 139 -0.86 -15.89 20.39
C ILE A 139 0.65 -15.82 20.18
N THR A 140 1.33 -16.96 20.32
CA THR A 140 2.74 -17.11 19.91
C THR A 140 2.76 -17.60 18.47
N TRP A 141 3.32 -16.81 17.56
CA TRP A 141 3.34 -17.13 16.14
C TRP A 141 4.51 -18.04 15.75
N VAL A 142 4.37 -18.67 14.58
CA VAL A 142 5.45 -19.37 13.90
C VAL A 142 6.10 -18.41 12.91
N GLY A 143 7.40 -18.18 13.07
CA GLY A 143 8.16 -17.22 12.27
C GLY A 143 9.28 -16.59 13.08
N LYS A 144 9.99 -15.65 12.47
CA LYS A 144 11.04 -14.89 13.18
C LYS A 144 10.42 -13.95 14.22
N PRO A 145 11.17 -13.54 15.26
CA PRO A 145 10.79 -12.41 16.11
C PRO A 145 10.62 -11.13 15.29
N ILE A 146 9.87 -10.15 15.82
CA ILE A 146 9.71 -8.83 15.19
C ILE A 146 11.09 -8.19 14.98
N GLY A 147 11.37 -7.76 13.75
CA GLY A 147 12.58 -7.04 13.39
C GLY A 147 12.42 -5.53 13.52
N LYS A 148 13.44 -4.80 13.06
CA LYS A 148 13.41 -3.35 12.98
C LYS A 148 12.47 -2.89 11.85
N ASP A 149 11.75 -1.80 12.09
CA ASP A 149 10.80 -1.19 11.14
C ASP A 149 9.65 -2.15 10.76
N GLU A 150 9.32 -3.05 11.70
CA GLU A 150 8.27 -4.05 11.55
C GLU A 150 7.32 -4.04 12.74
N TYR A 151 6.12 -4.54 12.51
CA TYR A 151 5.17 -4.86 13.55
C TYR A 151 4.33 -6.06 13.18
N VAL A 152 3.71 -6.66 14.19
CA VAL A 152 2.72 -7.72 14.01
C VAL A 152 1.35 -7.20 14.42
N GLN A 153 0.36 -7.39 13.57
CA GLN A 153 -1.03 -7.04 13.84
C GLN A 153 -1.87 -8.30 13.99
N VAL A 154 -2.79 -8.25 14.95
CA VAL A 154 -3.93 -9.15 15.04
C VAL A 154 -5.19 -8.36 14.74
N HIS A 155 -5.94 -8.82 13.73
CA HIS A 155 -7.29 -8.38 13.41
C HIS A 155 -8.24 -9.56 13.62
N LEU A 156 -9.22 -9.44 14.52
CA LEU A 156 -10.20 -10.49 14.80
C LEU A 156 -11.60 -9.96 14.51
N THR A 157 -12.27 -10.58 13.53
CA THR A 157 -13.67 -10.30 13.23
C THR A 157 -14.56 -11.36 13.87
N TYR A 158 -15.62 -10.96 14.57
CA TYR A 158 -16.57 -11.87 15.20
C TYR A 158 -17.96 -11.26 15.32
N ASN A 159 -18.96 -12.08 15.67
CA ASN A 159 -20.33 -11.59 15.92
C ASN A 159 -20.40 -10.81 17.25
N GLY A 160 -19.99 -9.55 17.19
CA GLY A 160 -19.82 -8.67 18.34
C GLY A 160 -18.88 -7.50 18.06
N GLY A 161 -18.14 -7.55 16.95
CA GLY A 161 -17.36 -6.44 16.44
C GLY A 161 -16.04 -6.88 15.82
N VAL A 162 -15.09 -5.94 15.83
CA VAL A 162 -13.71 -6.12 15.40
C VAL A 162 -12.81 -5.84 16.59
N TYR A 163 -11.77 -6.65 16.74
CA TYR A 163 -10.69 -6.43 17.70
C TYR A 163 -9.37 -6.30 16.95
N ASP A 164 -8.71 -5.15 17.10
CA ASP A 164 -7.47 -4.81 16.42
C ASP A 164 -6.39 -4.44 17.43
N ILE A 165 -5.24 -5.10 17.35
CA ILE A 165 -4.06 -4.77 18.16
C ILE A 165 -2.78 -4.96 17.37
N ASN A 166 -1.79 -4.11 17.65
CA ASN A 166 -0.46 -4.20 17.08
C ASN A 166 0.55 -4.49 18.20
N ASN A 167 1.60 -5.24 17.88
CA ASN A 167 2.81 -5.35 18.67
C ASN A 167 3.99 -4.83 17.83
N THR A 168 4.67 -3.80 18.33
CA THR A 168 5.82 -3.13 17.69
C THR A 168 7.13 -3.41 18.43
N GLN A 169 7.12 -4.27 19.45
CA GLN A 169 8.30 -4.55 20.26
C GLN A 169 9.28 -5.45 19.49
N GLU A 170 10.43 -4.89 19.11
CA GLU A 170 11.53 -5.65 18.50
C GLU A 170 11.92 -6.86 19.38
N GLY A 171 12.09 -8.01 18.75
CA GLY A 171 12.38 -9.28 19.42
C GLY A 171 11.16 -10.00 20.01
N ALA A 172 9.96 -9.42 19.96
CA ALA A 172 8.76 -10.13 20.39
C ALA A 172 8.46 -11.33 19.46
N THR A 173 7.85 -12.37 20.03
CA THR A 173 7.39 -13.58 19.32
C THR A 173 5.92 -13.91 19.61
N SER A 174 5.22 -13.02 20.32
CA SER A 174 3.84 -13.21 20.72
C SER A 174 3.08 -11.90 20.84
N ILE A 175 1.75 -11.99 20.78
CA ILE A 175 0.83 -10.88 20.99
C ILE A 175 -0.33 -11.35 21.86
N THR A 176 -0.80 -10.48 22.77
CA THR A 176 -1.84 -10.82 23.73
C THR A 176 -3.17 -10.20 23.32
N LEU A 177 -4.13 -11.04 22.98
CA LEU A 177 -5.52 -10.68 22.75
C LEU A 177 -6.24 -10.65 24.10
N ASN A 178 -6.82 -9.52 24.51
CA ASN A 178 -7.44 -9.37 25.83
C ASN A 178 -8.88 -8.83 25.76
N PHE A 179 -9.84 -9.67 26.14
CA PHE A 179 -11.24 -9.30 26.27
C PHE A 179 -11.55 -8.88 27.70
N THR A 180 -11.67 -7.57 27.92
CA THR A 180 -12.10 -7.00 29.21
C THR A 180 -13.61 -7.08 29.41
N ASN A 181 -14.36 -6.98 28.31
CA ASN A 181 -15.80 -7.19 28.29
C ASN A 181 -16.07 -8.56 27.65
N PRO A 182 -16.71 -9.51 28.37
CA PRO A 182 -17.01 -10.81 27.82
C PRO A 182 -17.84 -10.74 26.55
N THR A 183 -17.50 -11.54 25.54
CA THR A 183 -18.30 -11.71 24.32
C THR A 183 -19.13 -12.99 24.40
N SER A 184 -20.33 -12.97 23.81
CA SER A 184 -21.18 -14.15 23.62
C SER A 184 -20.99 -14.80 22.24
N ALA A 185 -20.07 -14.28 21.43
CA ALA A 185 -19.72 -14.90 20.16
C ALA A 185 -19.19 -16.31 20.39
N THR A 186 -19.48 -17.21 19.44
CA THR A 186 -19.01 -18.60 19.48
C THR A 186 -17.96 -18.87 18.42
N LYS A 187 -17.84 -17.99 17.42
CA LYS A 187 -16.91 -18.07 16.29
C LYS A 187 -16.39 -16.69 15.90
N GLY A 188 -15.19 -16.67 15.35
CA GLY A 188 -14.58 -15.51 14.70
C GLY A 188 -13.52 -15.93 13.68
N THR A 189 -13.05 -14.98 12.90
CA THR A 189 -11.93 -15.16 11.98
C THR A 189 -10.78 -14.27 12.45
N LEU A 190 -9.68 -14.91 12.81
CA LEU A 190 -8.46 -14.27 13.27
C LEU A 190 -7.51 -14.10 12.09
N PHE A 191 -7.03 -12.89 11.87
CA PHE A 191 -5.99 -12.54 10.92
C PHE A 191 -4.74 -12.16 11.71
N LEU A 192 -3.61 -12.74 11.32
CA LEU A 192 -2.29 -12.39 11.83
C LEU A 192 -1.47 -11.87 10.67
N SER A 193 -1.05 -10.62 10.79
CA SER A 193 -0.31 -9.91 9.76
C SER A 193 1.07 -9.53 10.30
N ARG A 194 2.13 -9.80 9.55
CA ARG A 194 3.43 -9.18 9.75
C ARG A 194 3.60 -8.09 8.73
N VAL A 195 3.93 -6.90 9.17
CA VAL A 195 4.07 -5.72 8.31
C VAL A 195 5.48 -5.17 8.45
N ARG A 196 6.10 -4.83 7.33
CA ARG A 196 7.34 -4.08 7.28
C ARG A 196 7.10 -2.74 6.59
N GLU A 197 7.62 -1.68 7.19
CA GLU A 197 7.59 -0.34 6.61
C GLU A 197 8.88 -0.13 5.81
N LEU A 198 8.75 0.14 4.51
CA LEU A 198 9.87 0.46 3.63
C LEU A 198 9.88 1.95 3.30
N PRO A 199 11.07 2.56 3.13
CA PRO A 199 11.18 3.89 2.56
C PRO A 199 10.75 3.88 1.09
N LEU A 200 10.26 5.02 0.61
CA LEU A 200 10.04 5.24 -0.83
C LEU A 200 11.37 5.18 -1.59
N GLN A 201 11.36 4.59 -2.77
CA GLN A 201 12.48 4.68 -3.71
C GLN A 201 12.44 6.01 -4.49
N GLU A 202 11.25 6.45 -4.88
CA GLU A 202 11.02 7.73 -5.54
C GLU A 202 9.97 8.56 -4.79
N SER A 203 10.43 9.64 -4.19
CA SER A 203 9.65 10.61 -3.42
C SER A 203 9.38 11.88 -4.25
N ASN A 204 8.33 12.63 -3.92
CA ASN A 204 8.10 13.94 -4.53
C ASN A 204 8.92 15.02 -3.81
N GLY A 205 10.20 15.13 -4.19
CA GLY A 205 11.14 15.99 -3.45
C GLY A 205 11.21 15.58 -1.98
N ASP A 206 11.05 16.54 -1.08
CA ASP A 206 11.05 16.32 0.38
C ASP A 206 9.72 15.76 0.91
N ALA A 207 8.70 15.61 0.07
CA ALA A 207 7.41 15.03 0.46
C ALA A 207 7.53 13.51 0.58
N GLY A 208 7.90 13.04 1.78
CA GLY A 208 8.16 11.64 2.06
C GLY A 208 6.91 10.75 2.10
N GLY A 209 7.05 9.61 2.75
CA GLY A 209 6.02 8.59 2.82
C GLY A 209 6.63 7.22 3.02
N LYS A 210 5.85 6.19 2.78
CA LYS A 210 6.24 4.80 3.05
C LYS A 210 5.53 3.80 2.15
N ILE A 211 6.07 2.59 2.13
CA ILE A 211 5.44 1.41 1.57
C ILE A 211 5.27 0.40 2.69
N ASP A 212 4.03 0.09 3.06
CA ASP A 212 3.73 -0.99 3.99
C ASP A 212 3.64 -2.30 3.19
N VAL A 213 4.48 -3.28 3.51
CA VAL A 213 4.43 -4.62 2.92
C VAL A 213 4.00 -5.61 3.99
N SER A 214 2.90 -6.31 3.78
CA SER A 214 2.34 -7.25 4.75
C SER A 214 2.17 -8.66 4.21
N TYR A 215 2.51 -9.64 5.08
CA TYR A 215 2.18 -11.04 4.89
C TYR A 215 1.14 -11.44 5.94
N VAL A 216 0.02 -11.97 5.47
CA VAL A 216 -1.17 -12.23 6.30
C VAL A 216 -1.56 -13.68 6.20
N GLN A 217 -1.86 -14.28 7.36
CA GLN A 217 -2.54 -15.55 7.45
C GLN A 217 -3.78 -15.39 8.30
N ASN A 218 -4.89 -15.98 7.84
CA ASN A 218 -6.11 -16.04 8.62
C ASN A 218 -6.56 -17.46 8.95
N LYS A 219 -7.27 -17.60 10.07
CA LYS A 219 -7.81 -18.85 10.60
C LYS A 219 -9.13 -18.60 11.33
N ASP A 220 -10.09 -19.50 11.15
CA ASP A 220 -11.30 -19.50 11.97
C ASP A 220 -11.00 -20.03 13.37
N VAL A 221 -11.55 -19.37 14.38
CA VAL A 221 -11.39 -19.71 15.80
C VAL A 221 -12.75 -19.79 16.48
N THR A 222 -12.84 -20.61 17.52
CA THR A 222 -13.97 -20.60 18.45
C THR A 222 -13.68 -19.71 19.66
N PHE A 223 -14.73 -19.30 20.35
CA PHE A 223 -14.59 -18.62 21.64
C PHE A 223 -14.86 -19.58 22.80
N GLU A 224 -14.03 -19.51 23.85
CA GLU A 224 -14.16 -20.25 25.11
C GLU A 224 -14.42 -19.35 26.33
#